data_AF-A0A0R1MHV2-F1
#
_entry.id   AF-A0A0R1MHV2-F1
#
_cell.length_a   1.000
_cell.length_b   1.000
_cell.length_c   1.000
_cell.angle_alpha   90.00
_cell.angle_beta   90.00
_cell.angle_gamma   90.00
#
_symmetry.space_group_name_H-M   'P 1'
#
loop_
_entity.id
_entity.type
_entity.pdbx_description
1 polymer ?
#
loop_
_entity_poly.entity_id
_entity_poly.type
_entity_poly.pdbx_seq_one_letter_code
_entity_poly.pdbx_strand_id
1 'polypeptide(L)'
;MVGNWAKGTKYANLLRTSDVLPAQFEEFYHFTGDKVWLSIKDKMLSNLVELSKKHKTGLIPDMAWIKKDGSVTSVGKKSHFGKYNRYYYYNACRLPYNLSQSNDSKSRLVLRKMMKFFMSRENIAGGYTLSGQQLSNYQSASFGAPIFYAAKDSKEYNKLTQLEKYIFMQKLEVNNYYQSALVTLASEKFFKN
;
A
#
# COMPACT_ATOMS: atom_id res chain seq x y z
N MET A 1 -11.33 8.28 -2.96
CA MET A 1 -11.47 9.72 -2.72
C MET A 1 -10.28 10.19 -1.90
N VAL A 2 -9.88 11.46 -2.02
CA VAL A 2 -8.65 12.01 -1.39
C VAL A 2 -8.93 13.02 -0.25
N GLY A 3 -10.20 13.20 0.10
CA GLY A 3 -10.65 14.13 1.14
C GLY A 3 -12.01 14.75 0.83
N ASN A 4 -12.61 15.42 1.83
CA ASN A 4 -13.89 16.11 1.69
C ASN A 4 -13.83 17.30 0.71
N TRP A 5 -12.69 18.01 0.64
CA TRP A 5 -12.44 19.10 -0.31
C TRP A 5 -12.58 18.67 -1.79
N ALA A 6 -12.44 17.38 -2.10
CA ALA A 6 -12.55 16.87 -3.45
C ALA A 6 -14.01 16.69 -3.91
N LYS A 7 -14.98 16.71 -2.98
CA LYS A 7 -16.40 16.52 -3.28
C LYS A 7 -16.91 17.63 -4.21
N GLY A 8 -17.58 17.25 -5.29
CA GLY A 8 -18.11 18.21 -6.28
C GLY A 8 -17.04 18.84 -7.19
N THR A 9 -15.77 18.46 -7.05
CA THR A 9 -14.67 18.98 -7.90
C THR A 9 -14.26 17.96 -8.96
N LYS A 10 -13.35 18.37 -9.87
CA LYS A 10 -12.69 17.45 -10.81
C LYS A 10 -11.91 16.31 -10.15
N TYR A 11 -11.68 16.37 -8.83
CA TYR A 11 -10.95 15.36 -8.06
C TYR A 11 -11.84 14.38 -7.31
N ALA A 12 -13.17 14.47 -7.44
CA ALA A 12 -14.12 13.60 -6.73
C ALA A 12 -13.84 12.11 -6.94
N ASN A 13 -13.38 11.72 -8.13
CA ASN A 13 -13.09 10.33 -8.48
C ASN A 13 -11.59 9.96 -8.36
N LEU A 14 -10.79 10.80 -7.72
CA LEU A 14 -9.40 10.49 -7.45
C LEU A 14 -9.31 9.51 -6.26
N LEU A 15 -8.54 8.45 -6.45
CA LEU A 15 -8.22 7.45 -5.45
C LEU A 15 -6.75 7.60 -5.08
N ARG A 16 -6.47 7.94 -3.81
CA ARG A 16 -5.17 7.65 -3.20
C ARG A 16 -5.23 6.22 -2.71
N THR A 17 -4.40 5.36 -3.28
CA THR A 17 -4.56 3.89 -3.15
C THR A 17 -4.24 3.40 -1.75
N SER A 18 -3.38 4.11 -1.02
CA SER A 18 -3.10 3.83 0.39
C SER A 18 -4.27 4.09 1.35
N ASP A 19 -5.35 4.73 0.89
CA ASP A 19 -6.54 4.95 1.72
C ASP A 19 -7.51 3.76 1.65
N VAL A 20 -7.15 2.69 0.92
CA VAL A 20 -7.86 1.41 0.99
C VAL A 20 -7.43 0.69 2.27
N LEU A 21 -8.30 0.77 3.28
CA LEU A 21 -8.06 0.32 4.66
C LEU A 21 -9.10 -0.75 5.05
N PRO A 22 -8.99 -1.97 4.51
CA PRO A 22 -10.07 -2.96 4.60
C PRO A 22 -10.38 -3.39 6.03
N ALA A 23 -9.38 -3.53 6.90
CA ALA A 23 -9.58 -3.87 8.31
C ALA A 23 -10.31 -2.76 9.08
N GLN A 24 -9.99 -1.50 8.80
CA GLN A 24 -10.64 -0.35 9.43
C GLN A 24 -12.10 -0.22 9.00
N PHE A 25 -12.41 -0.47 7.72
CA PHE A 25 -13.81 -0.48 7.27
C PHE A 25 -14.61 -1.63 7.87
N GLU A 26 -14.00 -2.80 8.11
CA GLU A 26 -14.64 -3.88 8.87
C GLU A 26 -14.91 -3.44 10.31
N GLU A 27 -13.94 -2.81 10.98
CA GLU A 27 -14.11 -2.32 12.35
C GLU A 27 -15.19 -1.23 12.44
N PHE A 28 -15.28 -0.31 11.48
CA PHE A 28 -16.34 0.68 11.44
C PHE A 28 -17.72 0.04 11.29
N TYR A 29 -17.84 -1.02 10.49
CA TYR A 29 -19.08 -1.80 10.42
C TYR A 29 -19.40 -2.46 11.78
N HIS A 30 -18.42 -3.09 12.44
CA HIS A 30 -18.63 -3.72 13.74
C HIS A 30 -19.09 -2.72 14.81
N PHE A 31 -18.52 -1.51 14.80
CA PHE A 31 -18.87 -0.48 15.76
C PHE A 31 -20.23 0.19 15.48
N THR A 32 -20.56 0.43 14.21
CA THR A 32 -21.75 1.24 13.84
C THR A 32 -22.97 0.43 13.42
N GLY A 33 -22.77 -0.82 12.98
CA GLY A 33 -23.80 -1.62 12.30
C GLY A 33 -24.14 -1.15 10.87
N ASP A 34 -23.53 -0.07 10.37
CA ASP A 34 -23.85 0.49 9.05
C ASP A 34 -23.13 -0.27 7.93
N LYS A 35 -23.91 -0.95 7.09
CA LYS A 35 -23.42 -1.75 5.95
C LYS A 35 -22.71 -0.92 4.89
N VAL A 36 -22.85 0.42 4.89
CA VAL A 36 -22.13 1.31 3.97
C VAL A 36 -20.62 1.08 4.02
N TRP A 37 -20.06 0.78 5.20
CA TRP A 37 -18.63 0.51 5.37
C TRP A 37 -18.17 -0.73 4.61
N LEU A 38 -18.99 -1.78 4.58
CA LEU A 38 -18.72 -2.99 3.82
C LEU A 38 -18.78 -2.72 2.31
N SER A 39 -19.74 -1.91 1.86
CA SER A 39 -19.82 -1.50 0.45
C SER A 39 -18.63 -0.64 0.02
N ILE A 40 -18.17 0.27 0.88
CA ILE A 40 -16.97 1.09 0.65
C ILE A 40 -15.74 0.18 0.55
N LYS A 41 -15.56 -0.73 1.51
CA LYS A 41 -14.47 -1.72 1.51
C LYS A 41 -14.41 -2.50 0.20
N ASP A 42 -15.54 -3.10 -0.19
CA ASP A 42 -15.63 -3.94 -1.38
C ASP A 42 -15.27 -3.16 -2.65
N LYS A 43 -15.80 -1.94 -2.79
CA LYS A 43 -15.54 -1.11 -3.96
C LYS A 43 -14.08 -0.68 -4.03
N MET A 44 -13.49 -0.29 -2.90
CA MET A 44 -12.10 0.14 -2.83
C MET A 44 -11.13 -1.02 -3.10
N LEU A 45 -11.38 -2.21 -2.56
CA LEU A 45 -10.59 -3.41 -2.86
C LEU A 45 -10.72 -3.82 -4.33
N SER A 46 -11.92 -3.73 -4.91
CA SER A 46 -12.13 -4.05 -6.33
C SER A 46 -11.31 -3.14 -7.26
N ASN A 47 -11.18 -1.85 -6.91
CA ASN A 47 -10.32 -0.92 -7.64
C ASN A 47 -8.83 -1.33 -7.56
N LEU A 48 -8.36 -1.78 -6.39
CA LEU A 48 -6.98 -2.29 -6.25
C LEU A 48 -6.75 -3.56 -7.06
N VAL A 49 -7.72 -4.47 -7.09
CA VAL A 49 -7.65 -5.69 -7.90
C VAL A 49 -7.51 -5.33 -9.38
N GLU A 50 -8.29 -4.38 -9.88
CA GLU A 50 -8.19 -3.94 -11.28
C GLU A 50 -6.81 -3.32 -11.57
N LEU A 51 -6.33 -2.41 -10.72
CA LEU A 51 -5.00 -1.80 -10.86
C LEU A 51 -3.88 -2.85 -10.82
N SER A 52 -3.93 -3.77 -9.85
CA SER A 52 -2.94 -4.84 -9.69
C SER A 52 -2.87 -5.76 -10.91
N LYS A 53 -4.00 -6.02 -11.58
CA LYS A 53 -4.04 -6.85 -12.80
C LYS A 53 -3.31 -6.23 -13.99
N LYS A 54 -3.18 -4.90 -14.05
CA LYS A 54 -2.57 -4.19 -15.20
C LYS A 54 -1.06 -4.38 -15.33
N HIS A 55 -0.39 -4.89 -14.29
CA HIS A 55 1.06 -5.08 -14.30
C HIS A 55 1.45 -6.46 -13.74
N LYS A 56 2.50 -7.07 -14.29
CA LYS A 56 3.00 -8.38 -13.83
C LYS A 56 3.45 -8.34 -12.37
N THR A 57 4.03 -7.23 -11.94
CA THR A 57 4.52 -6.98 -10.58
C THR A 57 3.41 -6.92 -9.53
N GLY A 58 2.17 -6.63 -9.94
CA GLY A 58 1.07 -6.33 -9.02
C GLY A 58 1.21 -5.01 -8.28
N LEU A 59 2.25 -4.21 -8.56
CA LEU A 59 2.44 -2.90 -7.96
C LEU A 59 1.32 -1.93 -8.38
N ILE A 60 0.93 -1.09 -7.44
CA ILE A 60 -0.18 -0.15 -7.56
C ILE A 60 0.36 1.27 -7.41
N PRO A 61 -0.11 2.25 -8.22
CA PRO A 61 0.33 3.63 -8.11
C PRO A 61 -0.13 4.29 -6.81
N ASP A 62 0.56 5.33 -6.36
CA ASP A 62 0.12 6.22 -5.29
C ASP A 62 -1.30 6.77 -5.52
N MET A 63 -1.59 7.18 -6.76
CA MET A 63 -2.90 7.70 -7.15
C MET A 63 -3.43 7.11 -8.46
N ALA A 64 -4.75 6.96 -8.51
CA ALA A 64 -5.49 6.50 -9.68
C ALA A 64 -6.80 7.27 -9.85
N TRP A 65 -7.28 7.36 -11.09
CA TRP A 65 -8.59 7.88 -11.44
C TRP A 65 -9.59 6.74 -11.59
N ILE A 66 -10.74 6.88 -10.94
CA ILE A 66 -11.93 6.08 -11.23
C ILE A 66 -12.70 6.77 -12.35
N LYS A 67 -12.89 6.08 -13.47
CA LYS A 67 -13.58 6.57 -14.66
C LYS A 67 -15.09 6.39 -14.50
N LYS A 68 -15.86 7.08 -15.36
CA LYS A 68 -17.34 7.01 -15.35
C LYS A 68 -17.86 5.60 -15.65
N ASP A 69 -17.14 4.84 -16.46
CA ASP A 69 -17.43 3.44 -16.78
C ASP A 69 -17.03 2.46 -15.65
N GLY A 70 -16.51 2.98 -14.53
CA GLY A 70 -16.06 2.19 -13.39
C GLY A 70 -14.62 1.67 -13.49
N SER A 71 -13.95 1.85 -14.63
CA SER A 71 -12.54 1.44 -14.79
C SER A 71 -11.58 2.33 -13.99
N VAL A 72 -10.43 1.80 -13.61
CA VAL A 72 -9.47 2.51 -12.73
C VAL A 72 -8.11 2.62 -13.38
N THR A 73 -7.59 3.84 -13.59
CA THR A 73 -6.31 4.04 -14.28
C THR A 73 -5.35 4.92 -13.49
N SER A 74 -4.05 4.64 -13.57
CA SER A 74 -3.02 5.48 -12.93
C SER A 74 -3.11 6.94 -13.39
N VAL A 75 -2.72 7.87 -12.53
CA VAL A 75 -2.62 9.28 -12.93
C VAL A 75 -1.59 9.48 -14.06
N GLY A 76 -1.84 10.48 -14.91
CA GLY A 76 -0.95 10.80 -16.04
C GLY A 76 0.39 11.41 -15.61
N LYS A 77 1.35 11.44 -16.54
CA LYS A 77 2.72 11.99 -16.33
C LYS A 77 2.73 13.45 -15.84
N LYS A 78 1.77 14.27 -16.29
CA LYS A 78 1.65 15.70 -15.95
C LYS A 78 0.61 15.97 -14.86
N SER A 79 0.45 15.05 -13.89
CA SER A 79 -0.52 15.26 -12.80
C SER A 79 -0.05 16.40 -11.89
N HIS A 80 -1.00 17.23 -11.42
CA HIS A 80 -0.74 18.33 -10.49
C HIS A 80 -0.24 17.81 -9.11
N PHE A 81 -0.36 16.51 -8.86
CA PHE A 81 0.01 15.90 -7.59
C PHE A 81 1.51 15.63 -7.46
N GLY A 82 2.27 15.75 -8.56
CA GLY A 82 3.70 15.45 -8.62
C GLY A 82 4.03 14.25 -9.49
N LYS A 83 5.31 14.16 -9.91
CA LYS A 83 5.79 13.21 -10.92
C LYS A 83 5.67 11.73 -10.52
N TYR A 84 5.72 11.43 -9.22
CA TYR A 84 5.77 10.05 -8.73
C TYR A 84 4.40 9.41 -8.46
N ASN A 85 3.29 10.17 -8.52
CA ASN A 85 1.97 9.63 -8.17
C ASN A 85 1.47 8.49 -9.06
N ARG A 86 2.09 8.32 -10.22
CA ARG A 86 1.80 7.23 -11.17
C ARG A 86 2.57 5.95 -10.90
N TYR A 87 3.40 5.93 -9.88
CA TYR A 87 4.30 4.84 -9.51
C TYR A 87 3.99 4.32 -8.12
N TYR A 88 4.55 3.18 -7.76
CA TYR A 88 4.53 2.69 -6.40
C TYR A 88 5.53 3.51 -5.59
N TYR A 89 5.03 4.47 -4.81
CA TYR A 89 5.87 5.44 -4.12
C TYR A 89 5.40 5.67 -2.68
N TYR A 90 5.71 6.82 -2.10
CA TYR A 90 5.55 7.06 -0.67
C TYR A 90 4.11 6.97 -0.18
N ASN A 91 3.08 7.08 -1.03
CA ASN A 91 1.72 6.74 -0.57
C ASN A 91 1.49 5.23 -0.61
N ALA A 92 1.65 4.62 -1.78
CA ALA A 92 1.34 3.21 -2.02
C ALA A 92 2.23 2.25 -1.24
N CYS A 93 3.38 2.70 -0.72
CA CYS A 93 4.26 1.88 0.13
C CYS A 93 3.57 1.33 1.39
N ARG A 94 2.45 1.92 1.81
CA ARG A 94 1.63 1.46 2.94
C ARG A 94 0.71 0.28 2.60
N LEU A 95 0.50 -0.02 1.32
CA LEU A 95 -0.42 -1.07 0.89
C LEU A 95 -0.10 -2.45 1.50
N PRO A 96 1.16 -2.93 1.55
CA PRO A 96 1.46 -4.21 2.20
C PRO A 96 0.96 -4.27 3.66
N TYR A 97 1.20 -3.20 4.43
CA TYR A 97 0.74 -3.08 5.82
C TYR A 97 -0.80 -3.02 5.92
N ASN A 98 -1.45 -2.20 5.09
CA ASN A 98 -2.91 -2.04 5.14
C ASN A 98 -3.65 -3.32 4.73
N LEU A 99 -3.15 -4.00 3.70
CA LEU A 99 -3.81 -5.19 3.14
C LEU A 99 -3.58 -6.44 4.00
N SER A 100 -2.43 -6.58 4.66
CA SER A 100 -2.14 -7.75 5.50
C SER A 100 -2.98 -7.81 6.78
N GLN A 101 -3.63 -6.71 7.16
CA GLN A 101 -4.50 -6.65 8.34
C GLN A 101 -5.91 -7.21 8.11
N SER A 102 -6.30 -7.50 6.87
CA SER A 102 -7.63 -8.00 6.54
C SER A 102 -7.61 -9.43 6.01
N ASN A 103 -8.62 -10.19 6.40
CA ASN A 103 -8.88 -11.53 5.89
C ASN A 103 -9.76 -11.54 4.61
N ASP A 104 -9.94 -10.41 3.95
CA ASP A 104 -10.67 -10.34 2.68
C ASP A 104 -9.88 -11.02 1.54
N SER A 105 -10.58 -11.77 0.67
CA SER A 105 -9.97 -12.51 -0.43
C SER A 105 -9.36 -11.60 -1.50
N LYS A 106 -9.96 -10.42 -1.77
CA LYS A 106 -9.42 -9.41 -2.70
C LYS A 106 -8.17 -8.78 -2.11
N SER A 107 -8.16 -8.52 -0.80
CA SER A 107 -6.97 -8.04 -0.09
C SER A 107 -5.78 -9.00 -0.25
N ARG A 108 -6.00 -10.29 0.08
CA ARG A 108 -4.97 -11.33 -0.09
C ARG A 108 -4.49 -11.48 -1.53
N LEU A 109 -5.41 -11.39 -2.50
CA LEU A 109 -5.08 -11.50 -3.93
C LEU A 109 -4.09 -10.41 -4.37
N VAL A 110 -4.37 -9.15 -4.01
CA VAL A 110 -3.51 -8.01 -4.33
C VAL A 110 -2.18 -8.12 -3.60
N LEU A 111 -2.24 -8.36 -2.28
CA LEU A 111 -1.05 -8.48 -1.43
C LEU A 111 -0.10 -9.56 -1.94
N ARG A 112 -0.59 -10.77 -2.19
CA ARG A 112 0.23 -11.90 -2.66
C ARG A 112 0.99 -11.56 -3.95
N LYS A 113 0.37 -10.83 -4.87
CA LYS A 113 1.02 -10.45 -6.12
C LYS A 113 2.17 -9.46 -5.88
N MET A 114 1.96 -8.47 -5.02
CA MET A 114 3.02 -7.54 -4.60
C MET A 114 4.15 -8.25 -3.85
N MET A 115 3.82 -9.14 -2.92
CA MET A 115 4.82 -9.88 -2.15
C MET A 115 5.67 -10.80 -3.05
N LYS A 116 5.08 -11.44 -4.06
CA LYS A 116 5.84 -12.19 -5.09
C LYS A 116 6.85 -11.33 -5.83
N PHE A 117 6.49 -10.09 -6.15
CA PHE A 117 7.43 -9.13 -6.75
C PHE A 117 8.58 -8.79 -5.80
N PHE A 118 8.28 -8.48 -4.53
CA PHE A 118 9.33 -8.14 -3.57
C PHE A 118 10.24 -9.33 -3.23
N MET A 119 9.70 -10.55 -3.20
CA MET A 119 10.50 -11.77 -3.01
C MET A 119 11.58 -11.96 -4.09
N SER A 120 11.36 -11.46 -5.31
CA SER A 120 12.37 -11.54 -6.39
C SER A 120 13.44 -10.45 -6.31
N ARG A 121 13.33 -9.50 -5.38
CA ARG A 121 14.32 -8.44 -5.18
C ARG A 121 15.42 -8.84 -4.21
N GLU A 122 16.60 -8.29 -4.42
CA GLU A 122 17.73 -8.41 -3.50
C GLU A 122 17.66 -7.36 -2.38
N ASN A 123 17.07 -6.20 -2.68
CA ASN A 123 16.86 -5.12 -1.73
C ASN A 123 15.56 -4.37 -2.04
N ILE A 124 15.02 -3.69 -1.02
CA ILE A 124 13.81 -2.86 -1.13
C ILE A 124 14.20 -1.38 -1.24
N ALA A 125 14.07 -0.84 -2.45
CA ALA A 125 14.37 0.54 -2.78
C ALA A 125 13.22 1.49 -2.39
N GLY A 126 13.56 2.77 -2.24
CA GLY A 126 12.60 3.88 -2.15
C GLY A 126 11.87 4.12 -3.48
N GLY A 127 10.87 3.30 -3.78
CA GLY A 127 9.96 3.48 -4.91
C GLY A 127 10.29 2.68 -6.17
N TYR A 128 9.23 2.36 -6.91
CA TYR A 128 9.31 1.54 -8.12
C TYR A 128 8.34 2.02 -9.20
N THR A 129 8.75 1.98 -10.47
CA THR A 129 7.79 2.01 -11.56
C THR A 129 6.83 0.83 -11.47
N LEU A 130 5.66 0.91 -12.09
CA LEU A 130 4.70 -0.20 -12.05
C LEU A 130 5.19 -1.45 -12.82
N SER A 131 6.14 -1.27 -13.75
CA SER A 131 6.87 -2.38 -14.40
C SER A 131 8.00 -2.96 -13.52
N GLY A 132 8.33 -2.31 -12.40
CA GLY A 132 9.24 -2.83 -11.39
C GLY A 132 10.64 -2.23 -11.41
N GLN A 133 10.93 -1.22 -12.23
CA GLN A 133 12.22 -0.54 -12.21
C GLN A 133 12.33 0.31 -10.93
N GLN A 134 13.47 0.24 -10.23
CA GLN A 134 13.73 1.06 -9.06
C GLN A 134 13.76 2.55 -9.42
N LEU A 135 13.21 3.39 -8.55
CA LEU A 135 13.23 4.86 -8.68
C LEU A 135 14.31 5.52 -7.83
N SER A 136 14.94 4.77 -6.94
CA SER A 136 16.08 5.16 -6.11
C SER A 136 17.10 4.04 -6.05
N ASN A 137 18.34 4.40 -5.74
CA ASN A 137 19.48 3.49 -5.60
C ASN A 137 19.79 3.14 -4.14
N TYR A 138 18.91 3.49 -3.20
CA TYR A 138 19.08 3.26 -1.77
C TYR A 138 17.91 2.48 -1.18
N GLN A 139 18.18 1.71 -0.11
CA GLN A 139 17.15 1.03 0.66
C GLN A 139 16.34 2.03 1.49
N SER A 140 15.04 1.80 1.62
CA SER A 140 14.18 2.72 2.37
C SER A 140 13.29 1.98 3.35
N ALA A 141 13.46 2.26 4.65
CA ALA A 141 12.62 1.65 5.68
C ALA A 141 11.15 2.08 5.57
N SER A 142 10.85 3.22 4.91
CA SER A 142 9.47 3.61 4.57
C SER A 142 8.76 2.60 3.65
N PHE A 143 9.52 1.81 2.91
CA PHE A 143 9.01 0.76 2.02
C PHE A 143 9.21 -0.63 2.64
N GLY A 144 10.38 -0.84 3.26
CA GLY A 144 10.73 -2.09 3.93
C GLY A 144 9.83 -2.45 5.10
N ALA A 145 9.52 -1.50 5.99
CA ALA A 145 8.74 -1.78 7.20
C ALA A 145 7.31 -2.30 6.90
N PRO A 146 6.52 -1.70 5.99
CA PRO A 146 5.24 -2.28 5.58
C PRO A 146 5.35 -3.68 4.97
N ILE A 147 6.40 -3.94 4.18
CA ILE A 147 6.64 -5.26 3.55
C ILE A 147 7.01 -6.29 4.61
N PHE A 148 7.88 -5.92 5.57
CA PHE A 148 8.22 -6.76 6.71
C PHE A 148 6.97 -7.16 7.50
N TYR A 149 6.11 -6.19 7.83
CA TYR A 149 4.88 -6.46 8.57
C TYR A 149 3.95 -7.43 7.82
N ALA A 150 3.88 -7.34 6.50
CA ALA A 150 3.11 -8.28 5.68
C ALA A 150 3.76 -9.67 5.56
N ALA A 151 5.08 -9.78 5.77
CA ALA A 151 5.84 -11.02 5.62
C ALA A 151 6.00 -11.82 6.92
N LYS A 152 6.09 -11.14 8.07
CA LYS A 152 6.62 -11.69 9.33
C LYS A 152 5.95 -12.98 9.82
N ASP A 153 4.66 -13.16 9.55
CA ASP A 153 3.87 -14.32 10.04
C ASP A 153 3.72 -15.42 8.98
N SER A 154 4.44 -15.34 7.84
CA SER A 154 4.34 -16.30 6.73
C SER A 154 5.69 -16.90 6.35
N LYS A 155 5.79 -18.24 6.43
CA LYS A 155 6.96 -18.99 5.97
C LYS A 155 7.25 -18.78 4.48
N GLU A 156 6.23 -18.50 3.66
CA GLU A 156 6.38 -18.20 2.22
C GLU A 156 7.25 -16.94 2.00
N TYR A 157 7.22 -15.99 2.94
CA TYR A 157 7.89 -14.69 2.82
C TYR A 157 9.09 -14.52 3.76
N ASN A 158 9.61 -15.63 4.31
CA ASN A 158 10.74 -15.59 5.25
C ASN A 158 11.96 -14.81 4.73
N LYS A 159 12.25 -14.87 3.42
CA LYS A 159 13.34 -14.07 2.82
C LYS A 159 13.15 -12.58 3.09
N LEU A 160 11.94 -12.04 2.91
CA LEU A 160 11.64 -10.63 3.15
C LEU A 160 11.71 -10.27 4.63
N THR A 161 11.23 -11.16 5.50
CA THR A 161 11.37 -11.00 6.96
C THR A 161 12.85 -10.89 7.35
N GLN A 162 13.70 -11.80 6.83
CA GLN A 162 15.14 -11.77 7.12
C GLN A 162 15.84 -10.57 6.49
N LEU A 163 15.45 -10.16 5.28
CA LEU A 163 16.01 -9.02 4.58
C LEU A 163 15.74 -7.72 5.32
N GLU A 164 14.52 -7.49 5.79
CA GLU A 164 14.08 -6.20 6.32
C GLU A 164 14.19 -6.08 7.86
N LYS A 165 14.51 -7.16 8.59
CA LYS A 165 14.64 -7.12 10.06
C LYS A 165 15.66 -6.11 10.57
N TYR A 166 16.68 -5.79 9.76
CA TYR A 166 17.73 -4.81 10.11
C TYR A 166 17.15 -3.42 10.44
N ILE A 167 15.97 -3.08 9.91
CA ILE A 167 15.26 -1.83 10.19
C ILE A 167 15.00 -1.67 11.70
N PHE A 168 14.65 -2.77 12.38
CA PHE A 168 14.29 -2.77 13.80
C PHE A 168 15.49 -2.93 14.74
N MET A 169 16.68 -3.17 14.17
CA MET A 169 17.94 -3.24 14.93
C MET A 169 18.65 -1.88 14.99
N GLN A 170 18.12 -0.87 14.31
CA GLN A 170 18.67 0.48 14.25
C GLN A 170 17.86 1.43 15.12
N LYS A 171 18.50 2.53 15.54
CA LYS A 171 17.78 3.65 16.18
C LYS A 171 16.82 4.28 15.15
N LEU A 172 15.64 4.68 15.62
CA LEU A 172 14.71 5.44 14.80
C LEU A 172 15.35 6.75 14.31
N GLU A 173 15.11 7.11 13.05
CA GLU A 173 15.59 8.36 12.49
C GLU A 173 14.79 9.55 13.03
N VAL A 174 15.43 10.36 13.87
CA VAL A 174 14.79 11.51 14.54
C VAL A 174 14.34 12.61 13.56
N ASN A 175 14.99 12.71 12.40
CA ASN A 175 14.70 13.75 11.39
C ASN A 175 13.82 13.24 10.24
N ASN A 176 13.30 12.02 10.33
CA ASN A 176 12.49 11.41 9.29
C ASN A 176 11.19 10.86 9.88
N TYR A 177 10.27 11.77 10.18
CA TYR A 177 8.97 11.46 10.77
C TYR A 177 8.23 10.34 10.04
N TYR A 178 8.17 10.40 8.70
CA TYR A 178 7.38 9.46 7.91
C TYR A 178 7.92 8.03 8.02
N GLN A 179 9.24 7.87 7.88
CA GLN A 179 9.89 6.58 8.06
C GLN A 179 9.71 6.06 9.48
N SER A 180 10.01 6.88 10.48
CA SER A 180 9.96 6.48 11.89
C SER A 180 8.55 6.08 12.31
N ALA A 181 7.51 6.74 11.80
CA ALA A 181 6.12 6.35 12.02
C ALA A 181 5.81 4.96 11.44
N LEU A 182 6.21 4.67 10.20
CA LEU A 182 5.98 3.36 9.57
C LEU A 182 6.76 2.24 10.24
N VAL A 183 8.00 2.50 10.65
CA VAL A 183 8.80 1.55 11.43
C VAL A 183 8.14 1.25 12.77
N THR A 184 7.64 2.28 13.46
CA THR A 184 6.94 2.13 14.74
C THR A 184 5.65 1.30 14.58
N LEU A 185 4.82 1.60 13.59
CA LEU A 185 3.60 0.81 13.32
C LEU A 185 3.92 -0.65 12.97
N ALA A 186 4.99 -0.89 12.21
CA ALA A 186 5.41 -2.24 11.85
C ALA A 186 5.98 -3.04 13.04
N SER A 187 6.47 -2.36 14.09
CA SER A 187 7.08 -3.00 15.26
C SER A 187 6.06 -3.40 16.33
N GLU A 188 4.87 -2.77 16.38
CA GLU A 188 3.85 -3.02 17.42
C GLU A 188 3.40 -4.48 17.56
N LYS A 189 3.54 -5.31 16.51
CA LYS A 189 3.29 -6.77 16.54
C LYS A 189 4.54 -7.63 16.39
N PHE A 190 5.73 -7.04 16.36
CA PHE A 190 7.00 -7.78 16.37
C PHE A 190 7.44 -8.11 17.80
N PHE A 191 7.10 -7.26 18.77
CA PHE A 191 7.47 -7.43 20.18
C PHE A 191 6.35 -7.98 21.07
N LYS A 192 5.17 -8.27 20.51
CA LYS A 192 4.12 -8.99 21.23
C LYS A 192 4.41 -10.50 21.12
N ASN A 193 5.12 -11.00 22.13
CA ASN A 193 5.23 -12.43 22.44
C ASN A 193 3.86 -13.02 22.78
#